data_AF-A0A1F7NZV2-F1
#
_entry.id   AF-A0A1F7NZV2-F1
#
_cell.length_a   1.000
_cell.length_b   1.000
_cell.length_c   1.000
_cell.angle_alpha   90.00
_cell.angle_beta   90.00
_cell.angle_gamma   90.00
#
_symmetry.space_group_name_H-M   'P 1'
#
loop_
_entity.id
_entity.type
_entity.pdbx_description
1 polymer ?
#
loop_
_entity_poly.entity_id
_entity_poly.type
_entity_poly.pdbx_seq_one_letter_code
_entity_poly.pdbx_strand_id
1 'polypeptide(L)'
;MAALISEIVYRGIFQKNLAARIARGIVFSARKSGRWGIAFGRYGDSPQRNGIPAKDFAIVADSKEELEQNMARFEPKHTDVTIVLDDTLAKGVESWAWYGLQPINRLTVPNGTVLMTSVQSFEELLKDIHKKDAPYTLALLRAKASFSGLWVHKEDHTEARVLGALAKIAPSFLTLDAVCAAVKEMEWGSDLKAESAKKAHGRLETRGVKMTEGNAEIPYSFQMPKWWEMREGVTIPAIPVGKPKEAGKGYVPERNPYFKKFTTRTMRPVIDFDTCVKCTLCWIQCPDSCFDV
;
A
#
# COMPACT_ATOMS: atom_id res chain seq x y z
N MET A 1 1.34 0.27 25.30
CA MET A 1 0.48 0.18 24.09
C MET A 1 -0.40 -1.04 24.30
N ALA A 2 -1.73 -0.91 24.23
CA ALA A 2 -2.70 -1.98 24.53
C ALA A 2 -3.00 -2.89 23.33
N ALA A 3 -2.82 -2.36 22.12
CA ALA A 3 -2.92 -3.10 20.87
C ALA A 3 -1.90 -2.57 19.87
N LEU A 4 -1.39 -3.45 19.01
CA LEU A 4 -0.60 -3.11 17.84
C LEU A 4 -1.51 -3.17 16.61
N ILE A 5 -1.68 -2.03 15.95
CA ILE A 5 -2.47 -1.89 14.73
C ILE A 5 -1.51 -1.70 13.56
N SER A 6 -1.53 -2.65 12.63
CA SER A 6 -0.73 -2.62 11.41
C SER A 6 -1.61 -2.48 10.17
N GLU A 7 -1.28 -1.56 9.27
CA GLU A 7 -1.79 -1.58 7.89
C GLU A 7 -0.74 -2.16 6.96
N ILE A 8 -1.19 -2.95 5.98
CA ILE A 8 -0.38 -3.47 4.89
C ILE A 8 -0.93 -2.82 3.62
N VAL A 9 -0.13 -1.95 3.01
CA VAL A 9 -0.44 -1.25 1.77
C VAL A 9 0.30 -1.92 0.62
N TYR A 10 -0.44 -2.31 -0.40
CA TYR A 10 0.08 -3.17 -1.47
C TYR A 10 -0.59 -2.89 -2.82
N ARG A 11 0.00 -3.42 -3.89
CA ARG A 11 -0.58 -3.37 -5.24
C ARG A 11 -1.65 -4.43 -5.40
N GLY A 12 -2.89 -4.01 -5.63
CA GLY A 12 -4.04 -4.87 -5.87
C GLY A 12 -3.77 -5.91 -6.95
N ILE A 13 -4.27 -7.13 -6.72
CA ILE A 13 -3.98 -8.35 -7.49
C ILE A 13 -2.51 -8.79 -7.40
N PHE A 14 -1.55 -7.92 -7.71
CA PHE A 14 -0.13 -8.29 -7.81
C PHE A 14 0.50 -8.72 -6.50
N GLN A 15 -0.03 -8.25 -5.37
CA GLN A 15 0.50 -8.51 -4.04
C GLN A 15 -0.56 -8.98 -3.05
N LYS A 16 -1.78 -9.29 -3.52
CA LYS A 16 -2.91 -9.69 -2.69
C LYS A 16 -2.59 -10.87 -1.77
N ASN A 17 -2.05 -11.94 -2.34
CA ASN A 17 -1.69 -13.14 -1.58
C ASN A 17 -0.56 -12.87 -0.58
N LEU A 18 0.41 -12.02 -0.96
CA LEU A 18 1.50 -11.61 -0.10
C LEU A 18 0.98 -10.83 1.12
N ALA A 19 0.14 -9.82 0.89
CA ALA A 19 -0.47 -9.02 1.96
C ALA A 19 -1.31 -9.87 2.92
N ALA A 20 -2.15 -10.77 2.38
CA ALA A 20 -2.95 -11.68 3.19
C ALA A 20 -2.11 -12.68 4.00
N ARG A 21 -0.95 -13.12 3.48
CA ARG A 21 0.01 -13.96 4.23
C ARG A 21 0.67 -13.16 5.36
N ILE A 22 1.06 -11.91 5.11
CA ILE A 22 1.63 -11.03 6.13
C ILE A 22 0.61 -10.73 7.23
N ALA A 23 -0.60 -10.30 6.87
CA ALA A 23 -1.65 -9.92 7.83
C ALA A 23 -2.02 -11.10 8.74
N ARG A 24 -2.25 -12.30 8.17
CA ARG A 24 -2.48 -13.52 8.95
C ARG A 24 -1.24 -13.92 9.75
N GLY A 25 -0.05 -13.76 9.19
CA GLY A 25 1.20 -14.06 9.86
C GLY A 25 1.41 -13.24 11.12
N ILE A 26 1.07 -11.95 11.11
CA ILE A 26 1.09 -11.09 12.29
C ILE A 26 0.20 -11.67 13.40
N VAL A 27 -1.04 -12.05 13.05
CA VAL A 27 -1.99 -12.61 14.02
C VAL A 27 -1.49 -13.96 14.57
N PHE A 28 -1.02 -14.86 13.71
CA PHE A 28 -0.52 -16.17 14.16
C PHE A 28 0.74 -16.04 15.02
N SER A 29 1.65 -15.13 14.68
CA SER A 29 2.80 -14.82 15.52
C SER A 29 2.39 -14.25 16.87
N ALA A 30 1.42 -13.33 16.92
CA ALA A 30 0.92 -12.80 18.18
C ALA A 30 0.20 -13.88 19.04
N ARG A 31 -0.56 -14.79 18.41
CA ARG A 31 -1.17 -15.94 19.11
C ARG A 31 -0.11 -16.81 19.79
N LYS A 32 1.07 -17.00 19.18
CA LYS A 32 2.20 -17.72 19.79
C LYS A 32 2.79 -17.00 21.00
N SER A 33 2.62 -15.68 21.08
CA SER A 33 2.94 -14.87 22.26
C SER A 33 1.77 -14.72 23.25
N GLY A 34 0.72 -15.54 23.13
CA GLY A 34 -0.42 -15.53 24.06
C GLY A 34 -1.43 -14.39 23.86
N ARG A 35 -1.30 -13.63 22.77
CA ARG A 35 -2.15 -12.46 22.46
C ARG A 35 -3.33 -12.81 21.60
N TRP A 36 -4.27 -11.87 21.44
CA TRP A 36 -5.41 -12.00 20.53
C TRP A 36 -5.17 -11.20 19.26
N GLY A 37 -5.80 -11.57 18.15
CA GLY A 37 -5.69 -10.76 16.94
C GLY A 37 -6.71 -11.09 15.86
N ILE A 38 -6.86 -10.14 14.93
CA ILE A 38 -7.70 -10.23 13.75
C ILE A 38 -6.95 -9.67 12.54
N ALA A 39 -7.19 -10.27 11.37
CA ALA A 39 -6.71 -9.77 10.09
C ALA A 39 -7.89 -9.66 9.12
N PHE A 40 -7.98 -8.54 8.39
CA PHE A 40 -9.05 -8.29 7.43
C PHE A 40 -8.61 -7.34 6.33
N GLY A 41 -9.17 -7.49 5.13
CA GLY A 41 -8.96 -6.55 4.02
C GLY A 41 -9.90 -5.34 4.13
N ARG A 42 -9.47 -4.18 3.61
CA ARG A 42 -10.35 -3.02 3.49
C ARG A 42 -11.45 -3.33 2.48
N TYR A 43 -12.69 -3.40 2.96
CA TYR A 43 -13.84 -3.79 2.12
C TYR A 43 -14.00 -2.91 0.88
N GLY A 44 -13.75 -1.60 1.03
CA GLY A 44 -13.82 -0.64 -0.07
C GLY A 44 -12.92 -1.01 -1.26
N ASP A 45 -11.80 -1.71 -1.06
CA ASP A 45 -10.90 -2.08 -2.15
C ASP A 45 -11.36 -3.34 -2.91
N SER A 46 -12.48 -3.94 -2.53
CA SER A 46 -13.06 -5.12 -3.18
C SER A 46 -14.10 -4.72 -4.24
N PRO A 47 -14.07 -5.30 -5.46
CA PRO A 47 -13.04 -6.22 -5.94
C PRO A 47 -11.76 -5.46 -6.25
N GLN A 48 -10.61 -6.07 -5.97
CA GLN A 48 -9.31 -5.47 -6.27
C GLN A 48 -9.08 -5.36 -7.78
N ARG A 49 -8.20 -4.44 -8.19
CA ARG A 49 -7.80 -4.21 -9.59
C ARG A 49 -6.29 -4.22 -9.71
N ASN A 50 -5.78 -4.58 -10.88
CA ASN A 50 -4.34 -4.67 -11.15
C ASN A 50 -3.64 -3.35 -10.85
N GLY A 51 -2.69 -3.36 -9.90
CA GLY A 51 -1.84 -2.21 -9.58
C GLY A 51 -2.51 -1.09 -8.77
N ILE A 52 -3.84 -1.09 -8.65
CA ILE A 52 -4.55 -0.13 -7.79
C ILE A 52 -4.18 -0.42 -6.34
N PRO A 53 -3.74 0.59 -5.55
CA PRO A 53 -3.41 0.39 -4.15
C PRO A 53 -4.58 -0.20 -3.36
N ALA A 54 -4.29 -1.20 -2.54
CA ALA A 54 -5.22 -1.82 -1.62
C ALA A 54 -4.61 -1.93 -0.22
N LYS A 55 -5.47 -2.13 0.78
CA LYS A 55 -5.05 -2.26 2.18
C LYS A 55 -5.62 -3.51 2.84
N ASP A 56 -4.76 -4.17 3.60
CA ASP A 56 -5.14 -5.15 4.62
C ASP A 56 -4.73 -4.62 5.99
N PHE A 57 -5.43 -5.02 7.03
CA PHE A 57 -5.13 -4.65 8.41
C PHE A 57 -4.90 -5.90 9.26
N ALA A 58 -4.00 -5.76 10.22
CA ALA A 58 -3.81 -6.73 11.29
C ALA A 58 -3.80 -5.99 12.62
N ILE A 59 -4.66 -6.41 13.54
CA ILE A 59 -4.76 -5.84 14.88
C ILE A 59 -4.48 -6.96 15.86
N VAL A 60 -3.53 -6.75 16.78
CA VAL A 60 -3.23 -7.69 17.85
C VAL A 60 -3.26 -6.97 19.20
N ALA A 61 -3.85 -7.59 20.21
CA ALA A 61 -4.09 -6.99 21.52
C ALA A 61 -3.75 -7.97 22.64
N ASP A 62 -3.52 -7.45 23.85
CA ASP A 62 -3.20 -8.28 25.01
C ASP A 62 -4.44 -9.06 25.49
N SER A 63 -5.62 -8.44 25.42
CA SER A 63 -6.90 -9.05 25.83
C SER A 63 -7.92 -9.20 24.68
N LYS A 64 -8.96 -10.00 24.92
CA LYS A 64 -10.05 -10.20 23.96
C LYS A 64 -10.94 -8.95 23.90
N GLU A 65 -11.18 -8.31 25.03
CA GLU A 65 -12.01 -7.12 25.19
C GLU A 65 -11.41 -5.94 24.41
N GLU A 66 -10.09 -5.74 24.49
CA GLU A 66 -9.39 -4.73 23.69
C GLU A 66 -9.46 -5.02 22.18
N LEU A 67 -9.42 -6.29 21.79
CA LEU A 67 -9.57 -6.67 20.39
C LEU A 67 -10.99 -6.34 19.89
N GLU A 68 -12.02 -6.69 20.66
CA GLU A 68 -13.43 -6.44 20.31
C GLU A 68 -13.72 -4.93 20.12
N GLN A 69 -13.12 -4.06 20.94
CA GLN A 69 -13.21 -2.61 20.77
C GLN A 69 -12.61 -2.11 19.44
N ASN A 70 -11.56 -2.78 18.96
CA ASN A 70 -10.91 -2.44 17.70
C ASN A 70 -11.59 -3.09 16.48
N MET A 71 -12.28 -4.23 16.67
CA MET A 71 -13.02 -4.93 15.61
C MET A 71 -14.24 -4.17 15.09
N ALA A 72 -14.81 -3.24 15.87
CA ALA A 72 -15.97 -2.46 15.49
C ALA A 72 -15.70 -1.39 14.39
N ARG A 73 -14.51 -1.38 13.78
CA ARG A 73 -14.08 -0.36 12.80
C ARG A 73 -13.85 -0.99 11.43
N PHE A 74 -14.51 -0.46 10.40
CA PHE A 74 -14.32 -0.86 9.00
C PHE A 74 -12.92 -0.56 8.46
N GLU A 75 -12.35 0.58 8.87
CA GLU A 75 -10.99 1.00 8.58
C GLU A 75 -10.42 1.66 9.84
N PRO A 76 -9.27 1.19 10.36
CA PRO A 76 -8.57 1.88 11.44
C PRO A 76 -8.26 3.33 11.05
N LYS A 77 -8.52 4.28 11.96
CA LYS A 77 -8.19 5.70 11.75
C LYS A 77 -6.73 6.04 12.04
N HIS A 78 -6.00 5.12 12.66
CA HIS A 78 -4.59 5.24 12.97
C HIS A 78 -3.93 3.86 12.98
N THR A 79 -2.62 3.83 12.79
CA THR A 79 -1.79 2.62 12.74
C THR A 79 -0.46 2.87 13.45
N ASP A 80 0.02 1.88 14.19
CA ASP A 80 1.35 1.91 14.81
C ASP A 80 2.44 1.61 13.79
N VAL A 81 2.13 0.70 12.85
CA VAL A 81 3.02 0.34 11.74
C VAL A 81 2.28 0.37 10.41
N THR A 82 2.82 1.12 9.46
CA THR A 82 2.38 1.12 8.06
C THR A 82 3.38 0.34 7.23
N ILE A 83 2.98 -0.83 6.75
CA ILE A 83 3.81 -1.76 5.97
C ILE A 83 3.53 -1.51 4.49
N VAL A 84 4.56 -1.20 3.70
CA VAL A 84 4.45 -0.83 2.29
C VAL A 84 5.23 -1.82 1.44
N LEU A 85 4.54 -2.59 0.61
CA LEU A 85 5.12 -3.69 -0.16
C LEU A 85 5.69 -3.29 -1.53
N ASP A 86 5.58 -2.01 -1.88
CA ASP A 86 6.09 -1.41 -3.11
C ASP A 86 6.40 0.06 -2.86
N ASP A 87 7.65 0.46 -3.07
CA ASP A 87 8.14 1.79 -2.75
C ASP A 87 7.56 2.90 -3.64
N THR A 88 7.04 2.57 -4.82
CA THR A 88 6.37 3.54 -5.69
C THR A 88 5.07 4.08 -5.09
N LEU A 89 4.51 3.41 -4.07
CA LEU A 89 3.38 3.89 -3.28
C LEU A 89 3.74 5.09 -2.38
N ALA A 90 5.03 5.42 -2.22
CA ALA A 90 5.51 6.62 -1.53
C ALA A 90 4.90 7.91 -2.11
N LYS A 91 4.65 7.92 -3.43
CA LYS A 91 4.03 9.02 -4.18
C LYS A 91 2.55 9.23 -3.85
N GLY A 92 2.01 8.45 -2.91
CA GLY A 92 0.64 8.51 -2.45
C GLY A 92 -0.24 7.42 -3.05
N VAL A 93 -1.37 7.20 -2.40
CA VAL A 93 -2.31 6.13 -2.70
C VAL A 93 -3.70 6.69 -2.99
N GLU A 94 -4.33 6.21 -4.04
CA GLU A 94 -5.72 6.49 -4.39
C GLU A 94 -6.35 5.18 -4.84
N SER A 95 -7.20 4.57 -4.00
CA SER A 95 -7.84 3.29 -4.33
C SER A 95 -9.15 3.46 -5.10
N TRP A 96 -9.81 4.61 -4.95
CA TRP A 96 -11.08 4.91 -5.60
C TRP A 96 -11.22 6.38 -5.95
N ALA A 97 -12.10 6.66 -6.91
CA ALA A 97 -12.52 8.01 -7.24
C ALA A 97 -12.97 8.76 -5.98
N TRP A 98 -12.77 10.07 -5.96
CA TRP A 98 -13.17 10.97 -4.87
C TRP A 98 -12.43 10.81 -3.53
N TYR A 99 -11.56 9.81 -3.35
CA TYR A 99 -10.74 9.70 -2.14
C TYR A 99 -9.65 10.78 -2.07
N GLY A 100 -9.24 11.30 -3.22
CA GLY A 100 -8.07 12.15 -3.35
C GLY A 100 -6.78 11.37 -3.17
N LEU A 101 -5.66 12.07 -3.29
CA LEU A 101 -4.36 11.49 -3.01
C LEU A 101 -4.17 11.36 -1.50
N GLN A 102 -3.95 10.16 -1.01
CA GLN A 102 -3.62 9.94 0.39
C GLN A 102 -2.11 9.71 0.55
N PRO A 103 -1.43 10.46 1.44
CA PRO A 103 -0.07 10.15 1.84
C PRO A 103 0.07 8.71 2.35
N ILE A 104 1.18 8.05 2.03
CA ILE A 104 1.42 6.68 2.49
C ILE A 104 1.52 6.58 4.02
N ASN A 105 2.00 7.64 4.68
CA ASN A 105 2.16 7.76 6.13
C ASN A 105 0.95 8.42 6.83
N ARG A 106 -0.21 8.52 6.16
CA ARG A 106 -1.40 9.22 6.67
C ARG A 106 -1.89 8.64 7.98
N LEU A 107 -2.05 7.31 8.07
CA LEU A 107 -2.60 6.65 9.25
C LEU A 107 -1.56 6.41 10.35
N THR A 108 -0.26 6.46 10.03
CA THR A 108 0.81 6.21 11.00
C THR A 108 0.71 7.21 12.16
N VAL A 109 0.72 6.73 13.40
CA VAL A 109 0.70 7.58 14.60
C VAL A 109 2.02 8.36 14.77
N PRO A 110 2.04 9.45 15.57
CA PRO A 110 3.29 10.07 16.00
C PRO A 110 4.24 9.05 16.62
N ASN A 111 5.51 9.08 16.21
CA ASN A 111 6.56 8.11 16.56
C ASN A 111 6.27 6.66 16.13
N GLY A 112 5.23 6.43 15.31
CA GLY A 112 4.98 5.14 14.66
C GLY A 112 6.02 4.84 13.57
N THR A 113 5.86 3.70 12.91
CA THR A 113 6.84 3.24 11.90
C THR A 113 6.20 3.04 10.52
N VAL A 114 6.84 3.55 9.48
CA VAL A 114 6.59 3.15 8.10
C VAL A 114 7.64 2.14 7.70
N LEU A 115 7.25 0.87 7.55
CA LEU A 115 8.12 -0.22 7.09
C LEU A 115 7.93 -0.40 5.58
N MET A 116 8.99 -0.28 4.79
CA MET A 116 8.90 -0.37 3.33
C MET A 116 9.90 -1.37 2.75
N THR A 117 9.47 -2.14 1.75
CA THR A 117 10.38 -2.92 0.90
C THR A 117 10.88 -2.05 -0.24
N SER A 118 12.18 -1.71 -0.24
CA SER A 118 12.78 -0.85 -1.27
C SER A 118 14.27 -1.12 -1.44
N VAL A 119 14.79 -0.87 -2.64
CA VAL A 119 16.24 -0.77 -2.91
C VAL A 119 16.75 0.67 -2.87
N GLN A 120 15.86 1.67 -2.85
CA GLN A 120 16.19 3.09 -2.84
C GLN A 120 16.68 3.55 -1.46
N SER A 121 17.50 4.60 -1.40
CA SER A 121 17.93 5.18 -0.11
C SER A 121 16.76 5.85 0.62
N PHE A 122 16.94 6.15 1.90
CA PHE A 122 15.95 6.89 2.68
C PHE A 122 15.69 8.28 2.07
N GLU A 123 16.75 8.93 1.57
CA GLU A 123 16.71 10.28 1.00
C GLU A 123 15.93 10.31 -0.31
N GLU A 124 16.12 9.33 -1.19
CA GLU A 124 15.35 9.22 -2.42
C GLU A 124 13.86 8.98 -2.14
N LEU A 125 13.54 8.10 -1.19
CA LEU A 125 12.15 7.83 -0.82
C LEU A 125 11.46 9.06 -0.21
N LEU A 126 12.17 9.83 0.63
CA LEU A 126 11.62 11.04 1.23
C LEU A 126 11.34 12.17 0.22
N LYS A 127 11.91 12.13 -0.99
CA LYS A 127 11.49 13.04 -2.07
C LYS A 127 10.07 12.77 -2.53
N ASP A 128 9.60 11.52 -2.41
CA ASP A 128 8.26 11.09 -2.81
C ASP A 128 7.28 11.04 -1.64
N ILE A 129 7.72 10.58 -0.46
CA ILE A 129 6.87 10.47 0.73
C ILE A 129 6.47 11.87 1.20
N HIS A 130 5.16 12.13 1.26
CA HIS A 130 4.61 13.41 1.68
C HIS A 130 4.95 13.74 3.14
N LYS A 131 5.16 15.03 3.41
CA LYS A 131 5.40 15.55 4.76
C LYS A 131 4.30 15.14 5.73
N LYS A 132 4.70 14.83 6.95
CA LYS A 132 3.81 14.53 8.08
C LYS A 132 3.94 15.60 9.16
N ASP A 133 2.82 15.91 9.79
CA ASP A 133 2.70 16.80 10.94
C ASP A 133 3.21 16.19 12.26
N ALA A 134 3.80 15.02 12.22
CA ALA A 134 4.41 14.35 13.36
C ALA A 134 5.65 13.56 12.93
N PRO A 135 6.67 13.45 13.80
CA PRO A 135 7.82 12.61 13.53
C PRO A 135 7.41 11.13 13.49
N TYR A 136 8.13 10.35 12.70
CA TYR A 136 7.93 8.90 12.60
C TYR A 136 9.25 8.21 12.22
N THR A 137 9.30 6.89 12.31
CA THR A 137 10.45 6.09 11.88
C THR A 137 10.20 5.53 10.48
N LEU A 138 11.11 5.75 9.55
CA LEU A 138 11.13 5.02 8.28
C LEU A 138 12.05 3.80 8.45
N ALA A 139 11.55 2.61 8.15
CA ALA A 139 12.27 1.36 8.24
C ALA A 139 12.33 0.68 6.86
N LEU A 140 13.50 0.22 6.45
CA LEU A 140 13.69 -0.35 5.10
C LEU A 140 14.11 -1.82 5.16
N LEU A 141 13.36 -2.63 4.42
CA LEU A 141 13.78 -3.96 3.99
C LEU A 141 14.33 -3.87 2.58
N ARG A 142 15.65 -4.08 2.43
CA ARG A 142 16.36 -4.01 1.15
C ARG A 142 15.89 -5.10 0.20
N ALA A 143 14.95 -4.77 -0.68
CA ALA A 143 14.33 -5.70 -1.63
C ALA A 143 13.59 -4.93 -2.73
N LYS A 144 13.51 -5.54 -3.92
CA LYS A 144 12.54 -5.10 -4.94
C LYS A 144 11.12 -5.52 -4.52
N ALA A 145 10.11 -4.81 -5.02
CA ALA A 145 8.73 -5.21 -4.83
C ALA A 145 8.48 -6.66 -5.32
N SER A 146 7.82 -7.45 -4.48
CA SER A 146 7.45 -8.83 -4.81
C SER A 146 6.10 -8.81 -5.51
N PHE A 147 6.10 -8.87 -6.84
CA PHE A 147 4.89 -8.95 -7.66
C PHE A 147 4.66 -10.38 -8.16
N SER A 148 3.39 -10.78 -8.18
CA SER A 148 2.92 -12.04 -8.76
C SER A 148 1.61 -11.82 -9.53
N GLY A 149 1.15 -12.81 -10.30
CA GLY A 149 -0.14 -12.73 -11.00
C GLY A 149 -1.34 -13.00 -10.08
N LEU A 150 -2.55 -12.88 -10.61
CA LEU A 150 -3.81 -13.13 -9.88
C LEU A 150 -3.86 -14.48 -9.15
N TRP A 151 -3.37 -15.53 -9.81
CA TRP A 151 -3.44 -16.92 -9.34
C TRP A 151 -2.11 -17.47 -8.82
N VAL A 152 -1.05 -16.65 -8.85
CA VAL A 152 0.31 -17.09 -8.54
C VAL A 152 0.81 -16.29 -7.35
N HIS A 153 1.52 -16.94 -6.45
CA HIS A 153 2.29 -16.26 -5.41
C HIS A 153 3.77 -16.37 -5.74
N LYS A 154 4.50 -15.25 -5.68
CA LYS A 154 5.94 -15.24 -5.89
C LYS A 154 6.63 -15.63 -4.59
N GLU A 155 7.25 -16.79 -4.60
CA GLU A 155 7.87 -17.38 -3.42
C GLU A 155 9.29 -16.81 -3.23
N ASP A 156 9.38 -15.58 -2.72
CA ASP A 156 10.64 -14.86 -2.46
C ASP A 156 10.84 -14.45 -0.99
N HIS A 157 10.12 -15.14 -0.11
CA HIS A 157 10.18 -15.02 1.35
C HIS A 157 9.91 -13.58 1.85
N THR A 158 9.26 -12.73 1.05
CA THR A 158 8.99 -11.34 1.44
C THR A 158 8.12 -11.29 2.69
N GLU A 159 7.11 -12.16 2.79
CA GLU A 159 6.25 -12.28 3.96
C GLU A 159 7.04 -12.60 5.23
N ALA A 160 7.97 -13.57 5.16
CA ALA A 160 8.77 -13.96 6.32
C ALA A 160 9.74 -12.83 6.73
N ARG A 161 10.33 -12.13 5.76
CA ARG A 161 11.21 -10.98 6.01
C ARG A 161 10.46 -9.81 6.65
N VAL A 162 9.24 -9.53 6.20
CA VAL A 162 8.37 -8.51 6.81
C VAL A 162 8.03 -8.88 8.25
N LEU A 163 7.62 -10.13 8.52
CA LEU A 163 7.33 -10.58 9.88
C LEU A 163 8.56 -10.49 10.81
N GLY A 164 9.74 -10.84 10.29
CA GLY A 164 11.00 -10.68 11.03
C GLY A 164 11.34 -9.22 11.34
N ALA A 165 11.10 -8.30 10.40
CA ALA A 165 11.25 -6.87 10.64
C ALA A 165 10.26 -6.35 11.69
N LEU A 166 9.01 -6.80 11.65
CA LEU A 166 7.99 -6.44 12.64
C LEU A 166 8.36 -6.88 14.05
N ALA A 167 9.00 -8.05 14.20
CA ALA A 167 9.50 -8.48 15.51
C ALA A 167 10.57 -7.55 16.09
N LYS A 168 11.32 -6.83 15.24
CA LYS A 168 12.27 -5.79 15.69
C LYS A 168 11.58 -4.46 16.00
N ILE A 169 10.55 -4.11 15.24
CA ILE A 169 9.80 -2.84 15.39
C ILE A 169 8.90 -2.87 16.62
N ALA A 170 8.20 -3.99 16.85
CA ALA A 170 7.22 -4.14 17.92
C ALA A 170 7.45 -5.45 18.74
N PRO A 171 8.63 -5.61 19.36
CA PRO A 171 8.99 -6.84 20.08
C PRO A 171 8.08 -7.17 21.26
N SER A 172 7.40 -6.16 21.82
CA SER A 172 6.43 -6.36 22.90
C SER A 172 5.21 -7.15 22.47
N PHE A 173 4.82 -7.10 21.18
CA PHE A 173 3.67 -7.81 20.64
C PHE A 173 4.07 -9.05 19.84
N LEU A 174 5.19 -8.98 19.13
CA LEU A 174 5.67 -10.01 18.21
C LEU A 174 7.10 -10.36 18.58
N THR A 175 7.31 -11.40 19.38
CA THR A 175 8.68 -11.86 19.65
C THR A 175 9.23 -12.59 18.43
N LEU A 176 10.56 -12.52 18.22
CA LEU A 176 11.19 -13.20 17.08
C LEU A 176 10.96 -14.71 17.11
N ASP A 177 11.00 -15.32 18.30
CA ASP A 177 10.74 -16.75 18.45
C ASP A 177 9.30 -17.12 18.10
N ALA A 178 8.33 -16.30 18.50
CA ALA A 178 6.92 -16.48 18.15
C ALA A 178 6.69 -16.31 16.64
N VAL A 179 7.39 -15.36 16.01
CA VAL A 179 7.41 -15.22 14.54
C VAL A 179 7.98 -16.46 13.88
N CYS A 180 9.15 -16.94 14.31
CA CYS A 180 9.76 -18.14 13.73
C CYS A 180 8.88 -19.38 13.91
N ALA A 181 8.29 -19.57 15.09
CA ALA A 181 7.39 -20.69 15.35
C ALA A 181 6.15 -20.63 14.45
N ALA A 182 5.49 -19.47 14.36
CA ALA A 182 4.34 -19.30 13.49
C ALA A 182 4.69 -19.51 12.01
N VAL A 183 5.82 -18.98 11.53
CA VAL A 183 6.28 -19.16 10.15
C VAL A 183 6.55 -20.62 9.81
N LYS A 184 7.01 -21.46 10.76
CA LYS A 184 7.23 -22.89 10.52
C LYS A 184 5.92 -23.69 10.44
N GLU A 185 4.91 -23.29 11.20
CA GLU A 185 3.63 -24.01 11.29
C GLU A 185 2.61 -23.61 10.22
N MET A 186 2.79 -22.45 9.57
CA MET A 186 1.92 -22.04 8.48
C MET A 186 2.03 -22.97 7.28
N GLU A 187 0.94 -23.13 6.52
CA GLU A 187 0.87 -24.01 5.33
C GLU A 187 1.95 -23.70 4.28
N TRP A 188 2.36 -22.43 4.19
CA TRP A 188 3.40 -21.96 3.27
C TRP A 188 4.80 -21.92 3.92
N GLY A 189 4.90 -22.34 5.18
CA GLY A 189 6.06 -22.22 6.04
C GLY A 189 7.23 -23.13 5.67
N SER A 190 8.42 -22.76 6.14
CA SER A 190 9.60 -23.63 6.11
C SER A 190 10.67 -23.12 7.08
N ASP A 191 11.63 -23.98 7.43
CA ASP A 191 12.80 -23.56 8.22
C ASP A 191 13.61 -22.46 7.52
N LEU A 192 13.73 -22.52 6.20
CA LEU A 192 14.40 -21.47 5.40
C LEU A 192 13.70 -20.11 5.52
N LYS A 193 12.36 -20.10 5.60
CA LYS A 193 11.60 -18.87 5.81
C LYS A 193 11.76 -18.34 7.23
N ALA A 194 11.79 -19.20 8.23
CA ALA A 194 12.09 -18.79 9.61
C ALA A 194 13.49 -18.16 9.71
N GLU A 195 14.50 -18.74 9.04
CA GLU A 195 15.84 -18.14 8.93
C GLU A 195 15.84 -16.81 8.15
N SER A 196 14.99 -16.69 7.13
CA SER A 196 14.81 -15.43 6.40
C SER A 196 14.24 -14.33 7.29
N ALA A 197 13.30 -14.67 8.19
CA ALA A 197 12.77 -13.74 9.20
C ALA A 197 13.86 -13.29 10.17
N LYS A 198 14.69 -14.21 10.70
CA LYS A 198 15.83 -13.87 11.59
C LYS A 198 16.83 -12.94 10.92
N LYS A 199 17.18 -13.23 9.66
CA LYS A 199 18.10 -12.37 8.88
C LYS A 199 17.51 -10.97 8.67
N ALA A 200 16.22 -10.88 8.37
CA ALA A 200 15.54 -9.60 8.19
C ALA A 200 15.46 -8.80 9.49
N HIS A 201 15.18 -9.45 10.62
CA HIS A 201 15.24 -8.85 11.95
C HIS A 201 16.62 -8.18 12.19
N GLY A 202 17.71 -8.91 11.97
CA GLY A 202 19.06 -8.37 12.15
C GLY A 202 19.42 -7.23 11.20
N ARG A 203 19.02 -7.33 9.92
CA ARG A 203 19.40 -6.41 8.84
C ARG A 203 18.48 -5.21 8.64
N LEU A 204 17.39 -5.11 9.41
CA LEU A 204 16.47 -3.99 9.29
C LEU A 204 17.19 -2.67 9.56
N GLU A 205 17.16 -1.78 8.57
CA GLU A 205 17.65 -0.41 8.66
C GLU A 205 16.50 0.51 9.07
N THR A 206 16.79 1.47 9.95
CA THR A 206 15.79 2.43 10.43
C THR A 206 16.37 3.83 10.47
N ARG A 207 15.55 4.83 10.18
CA ARG A 207 15.91 6.24 10.25
C ARG A 207 14.71 7.04 10.78
N GLY A 208 14.96 7.90 11.77
CA GLY A 208 13.96 8.86 12.22
C GLY A 208 13.72 9.97 11.17
N VAL A 209 12.46 10.30 10.95
CA VAL A 209 12.01 11.35 10.02
C VAL A 209 11.40 12.49 10.83
N LYS A 210 11.90 13.71 10.62
CA LYS A 210 11.39 14.92 11.28
C LYS A 210 10.20 15.48 10.51
N MET A 211 9.37 16.30 11.18
CA MET A 211 8.20 16.97 10.58
C MET A 211 8.55 17.90 9.40
N THR A 212 9.81 18.37 9.33
CA THR A 212 10.29 19.24 8.26
C THR A 212 10.64 18.47 6.98
N GLU A 213 10.73 17.14 7.04
CA GLU A 213 11.21 16.27 5.98
C GLU A 213 10.07 15.58 5.23
N GLY A 214 10.29 15.31 3.95
CA GLY A 214 9.29 14.76 3.03
C GLY A 214 8.95 15.72 1.89
N ASN A 215 8.18 15.22 0.93
CA ASN A 215 7.60 15.98 -0.17
C ASN A 215 6.62 17.04 0.36
N ALA A 216 6.84 18.30 -0.02
CA ALA A 216 6.00 19.43 0.37
C ALA A 216 4.72 19.57 -0.49
N GLU A 217 4.55 18.74 -1.52
CA GLU A 217 3.32 18.67 -2.30
C GLU A 217 2.12 18.43 -1.37
N ILE A 218 1.08 19.25 -1.54
CA ILE A 218 -0.18 19.07 -0.83
C ILE A 218 -1.03 18.09 -1.65
N PRO A 219 -1.37 16.90 -1.10
CA PRO A 219 -2.20 15.95 -1.80
C PRO A 219 -3.55 16.57 -2.19
N TYR A 220 -3.94 16.42 -3.45
CA TYR A 220 -5.26 16.92 -3.88
C TYR A 220 -6.38 16.14 -3.20
N SER A 221 -7.46 16.84 -2.91
CA SER A 221 -8.68 16.28 -2.34
C SER A 221 -9.90 16.81 -3.09
N PHE A 222 -11.03 16.14 -2.93
CA PHE A 222 -12.28 16.55 -3.55
C PHE A 222 -13.29 16.98 -2.49
N GLN A 223 -14.10 17.99 -2.81
CA GLN A 223 -15.25 18.33 -2.00
C GLN A 223 -16.35 17.30 -2.25
N MET A 224 -16.69 16.52 -1.22
CA MET A 224 -17.78 15.55 -1.31
C MET A 224 -19.13 16.27 -1.33
N PRO A 225 -20.09 15.82 -2.17
CA PRO A 225 -21.43 16.36 -2.14
C PRO A 225 -22.08 16.04 -0.80
N LYS A 226 -22.85 16.99 -0.29
CA LYS A 226 -23.70 16.79 0.88
C LYS A 226 -24.87 15.87 0.49
N TRP A 227 -25.51 15.24 1.48
CA TRP A 227 -26.57 14.27 1.20
C TRP A 227 -27.75 14.87 0.42
N TRP A 228 -28.04 16.17 0.60
CA TRP A 228 -29.07 16.89 -0.14
C TRP A 228 -28.63 17.43 -1.51
N GLU A 229 -27.33 17.39 -1.81
CA GLU A 229 -26.77 17.73 -3.13
C GLU A 229 -26.71 16.49 -4.03
N MET A 230 -26.88 15.29 -3.45
CA MET A 230 -26.98 14.04 -4.20
C MET A 230 -28.30 14.03 -4.99
N ARG A 231 -28.17 13.76 -6.28
CA ARG A 231 -29.33 13.63 -7.18
C ARG A 231 -30.14 12.40 -6.81
N GLU A 232 -31.43 12.44 -7.15
CA GLU A 232 -32.32 11.28 -7.05
C GLU A 232 -31.67 10.06 -7.72
N GLY A 233 -31.78 8.91 -7.04
CA GLY A 233 -31.18 7.65 -7.49
C GLY A 233 -29.66 7.57 -7.40
N VAL A 234 -28.99 8.48 -6.67
CA VAL A 234 -27.52 8.50 -6.53
C VAL A 234 -26.84 8.62 -7.91
N THR A 235 -27.39 9.45 -8.77
CA THR A 235 -26.88 9.64 -10.14
C THR A 235 -25.72 10.63 -10.19
N ILE A 236 -24.72 10.33 -11.02
CA ILE A 236 -23.57 11.21 -11.28
C ILE A 236 -23.53 11.62 -12.76
N PRO A 237 -23.10 12.85 -13.09
CA PRO A 237 -22.88 13.25 -14.48
C PRO A 237 -21.89 12.32 -15.18
N ALA A 238 -22.18 11.98 -16.44
CA ALA A 238 -21.23 11.26 -17.28
C ALA A 238 -20.00 12.14 -17.58
N ILE A 239 -18.82 11.50 -17.65
CA ILE A 239 -17.60 12.16 -18.12
C ILE A 239 -17.66 12.22 -19.66
N PRO A 240 -17.38 13.37 -20.30
CA PRO A 240 -17.30 13.46 -21.76
C PRO A 240 -16.26 12.47 -22.32
N VAL A 241 -16.40 12.06 -23.58
CA VAL A 241 -15.46 11.09 -24.20
C VAL A 241 -14.17 11.77 -24.67
N GLY A 242 -14.28 13.00 -25.16
CA GLY A 242 -13.16 13.76 -25.75
C GLY A 242 -13.61 14.56 -26.97
N LYS A 243 -12.65 15.17 -27.67
CA LYS A 243 -12.89 16.01 -28.85
C LYS A 243 -11.82 15.82 -29.93
N PRO A 244 -12.15 16.00 -31.22
CA PRO A 244 -11.14 16.07 -32.27
C PRO A 244 -10.20 17.27 -32.06
N LYS A 245 -8.94 17.14 -32.47
CA LYS A 245 -7.99 18.27 -32.52
C LYS A 245 -8.43 19.28 -33.59
N GLU A 246 -8.00 20.54 -33.41
CA GLU A 246 -8.18 21.58 -34.42
C GLU A 246 -7.65 21.12 -35.79
N ALA A 247 -8.35 21.49 -36.85
CA ALA A 247 -8.09 21.05 -38.23
C ALA A 247 -8.25 19.52 -38.49
N GLY A 248 -8.88 18.77 -37.59
CA GLY A 248 -9.29 17.37 -37.85
C GLY A 248 -8.15 16.35 -37.89
N LYS A 249 -6.95 16.71 -37.42
CA LYS A 249 -5.74 15.87 -37.52
C LYS A 249 -5.49 14.98 -36.28
N GLY A 250 -6.50 14.72 -35.45
CA GLY A 250 -6.28 13.96 -34.22
C GLY A 250 -7.47 13.94 -33.26
N TYR A 251 -7.27 13.34 -32.10
CA TYR A 251 -8.26 13.17 -31.04
C TYR A 251 -7.63 13.36 -29.65
N VAL A 252 -8.33 14.13 -28.80
CA VAL A 252 -7.96 14.36 -27.40
C VAL A 252 -9.05 13.76 -26.51
N PRO A 253 -8.79 12.60 -25.86
CA PRO A 253 -9.74 12.02 -24.91
C PRO A 253 -9.91 12.92 -23.69
N GLU A 254 -11.13 13.05 -23.18
CA GLU A 254 -11.36 13.82 -21.96
C GLU A 254 -10.75 13.10 -20.74
N ARG A 255 -10.19 13.85 -19.80
CA ARG A 255 -9.59 13.26 -18.59
C ARG A 255 -10.61 13.26 -17.47
N ASN A 256 -10.76 12.13 -16.78
CA ASN A 256 -11.61 12.06 -15.59
C ASN A 256 -10.99 12.91 -14.46
N PRO A 257 -11.65 13.99 -14.01
CA PRO A 257 -11.08 14.87 -13.00
C PRO A 257 -11.08 14.25 -11.60
N TYR A 258 -11.93 13.24 -11.36
CA TYR A 258 -12.22 12.68 -10.03
C TYR A 258 -11.46 11.39 -9.72
N PHE A 259 -10.82 10.77 -10.72
CA PHE A 259 -10.08 9.53 -10.54
C PHE A 259 -8.76 9.54 -11.29
N LYS A 260 -7.67 9.84 -10.59
CA LYS A 260 -6.35 10.00 -11.21
C LYS A 260 -5.50 8.77 -10.96
N LYS A 261 -5.49 7.85 -11.93
CA LYS A 261 -4.77 6.56 -11.85
C LYS A 261 -3.23 6.65 -11.86
N PHE A 262 -2.62 7.82 -11.73
CA PHE A 262 -1.16 7.93 -11.84
C PHE A 262 -0.42 7.24 -10.67
N THR A 263 -1.08 7.17 -9.52
CA THR A 263 -0.61 6.52 -8.28
C THR A 263 -0.56 4.99 -8.41
N THR A 264 -1.24 4.41 -9.41
CA THR A 264 -1.27 2.95 -9.65
C THR A 264 -0.03 2.44 -10.36
N ARG A 265 0.82 3.35 -10.87
CA ARG A 265 1.99 3.02 -11.68
C ARG A 265 3.15 2.51 -10.83
N THR A 266 3.70 1.37 -11.25
CA THR A 266 4.99 0.84 -10.81
C THR A 266 6.09 1.09 -11.85
N MET A 267 5.69 1.39 -13.08
CA MET A 267 6.53 1.76 -14.22
C MET A 267 5.77 2.68 -15.16
N ARG A 268 6.48 3.31 -16.09
CA ARG A 268 5.88 4.12 -17.17
C ARG A 268 6.61 3.84 -18.49
N PRO A 269 5.89 3.86 -19.63
CA PRO A 269 6.55 3.83 -20.93
C PRO A 269 7.39 5.09 -21.13
N VAL A 270 8.58 4.94 -21.71
CA VAL A 270 9.42 6.04 -22.19
C VAL A 270 9.58 5.82 -23.69
N ILE A 271 9.18 6.81 -24.48
CA ILE A 271 9.17 6.72 -25.95
C ILE A 271 10.49 7.28 -26.47
N ASP A 272 11.15 6.51 -27.32
CA ASP A 272 12.20 7.00 -28.20
C ASP A 272 11.56 7.48 -29.51
N PHE A 273 11.61 8.80 -29.74
CA PHE A 273 10.99 9.41 -30.91
C PHE A 273 11.80 9.24 -32.18
N ASP A 274 13.10 8.91 -32.09
CA ASP A 274 13.95 8.70 -33.26
C ASP A 274 13.61 7.39 -33.97
N THR A 275 13.09 6.41 -33.23
CA THR A 275 12.66 5.10 -33.76
C THR A 275 11.14 4.99 -33.98
N CYS A 276 10.37 6.00 -33.54
CA CYS A 276 8.91 5.98 -33.63
C CYS A 276 8.41 6.27 -35.06
N VAL A 277 7.80 5.26 -35.69
CA VAL A 277 7.21 5.38 -37.05
C VAL A 277 5.80 5.98 -37.08
N LYS A 278 5.31 6.52 -35.95
CA LYS A 278 3.99 7.17 -35.81
C LYS A 278 2.80 6.32 -36.29
N CYS A 279 2.86 5.00 -36.10
CA CYS A 279 1.81 4.06 -36.53
C CYS A 279 0.52 4.09 -35.69
N THR A 280 0.48 4.85 -34.58
CA THR A 280 -0.67 5.00 -33.66
C THR A 280 -1.12 3.73 -32.90
N LEU A 281 -0.40 2.60 -33.03
CA LEU A 281 -0.77 1.36 -32.35
C LEU A 281 -0.78 1.50 -30.82
N CYS A 282 0.18 2.23 -30.24
CA CYS A 282 0.21 2.49 -28.80
C CYS A 282 -0.99 3.30 -28.31
N TRP A 283 -1.54 4.18 -29.15
CA TRP A 283 -2.74 4.96 -28.86
C TRP A 283 -3.98 4.08 -28.89
N ILE A 284 -4.18 3.30 -29.97
CA ILE A 284 -5.35 2.40 -30.13
C ILE A 284 -5.41 1.35 -29.01
N GLN A 285 -4.25 0.81 -28.60
CA GLN A 285 -4.17 -0.26 -27.60
C GLN A 285 -4.19 0.26 -26.16
N CYS A 286 -4.23 1.58 -25.93
CA CYS A 286 -4.22 2.12 -24.58
C CYS A 286 -5.62 2.00 -23.93
N PRO A 287 -5.81 1.14 -22.92
CA PRO A 287 -7.13 0.93 -22.31
C PRO A 287 -7.62 2.15 -21.52
N ASP A 288 -6.70 3.03 -21.12
CA ASP A 288 -6.97 4.23 -20.32
C ASP A 288 -6.93 5.51 -21.16
N SER A 289 -6.79 5.42 -22.50
CA SER A 289 -6.76 6.57 -23.41
C SER A 289 -5.78 7.68 -22.98
N CYS A 290 -4.59 7.28 -22.51
CA CYS A 290 -3.59 8.18 -21.91
C CYS A 290 -2.75 8.96 -22.93
N PHE A 291 -2.89 8.66 -24.23
CA PHE A 291 -2.16 9.33 -25.31
C PHE A 291 -3.10 10.27 -26.06
N ASP A 292 -2.58 11.43 -26.45
CA ASP A 292 -3.23 12.30 -27.43
C ASP A 292 -2.64 11.98 -28.80
N VAL A 293 -3.50 11.86 -29.81
CA VAL A 293 -3.08 11.63 -31.20
C VAL A 293 -3.41 12.85 -32.02
#